data_AF-A0A3P8ZIS5-F1
#
_entry.id   AF-A0A3P8ZIS5-F1
#
_cell.length_a   1.000
_cell.length_b   1.000
_cell.length_c   1.000
_cell.angle_alpha   90.00
_cell.angle_beta   90.00
_cell.angle_gamma   90.00
#
_symmetry.space_group_name_H-M   'P 1'
#
loop_
_entity.id
_entity.type
_entity.pdbx_description
1 polymer ?
#
loop_
_entity_poly.entity_id
_entity_poly.type
_entity_poly.pdbx_seq_one_letter_code
_entity_poly.pdbx_strand_id
1 'polypeptide(L)'
;PMDTLRKLLQQGNEMGGTEMKPDQPEPDEDLEAEPNSDITALVVQQPQHRRKTVIYLFLCSLLIFTTAFLLGYVAFRGSCHYCGEVGEMVPVEDKPGIDHYPTAGMYPGELRDMLKKYLQDEKIEATIRRVSRTTHPSGSSEGTALAAEILEMFKDLHMDHTWTDSHYATLQFPSRTQRNSLWIVDAEGEEMLEEIPLEDPDSYCAYSAIGTATGGLVYVNYGRQEDFDWLRSAGVSVIGCVVMMRVGGGVSYAEKVLFAQKAGAGGALIYPDPADIPQDPRRLGLNSYTAISEHVHLGSGDPFTPGFPSFNHTQFPPTQSSGLPVIPVQPISANVASKLLSQLSGLACPRGWQGRLPYVRCVLGPGFSSGDGRKVRMGVYNIMKPTLLNNIFSSLEGRIEPDQYIIMGAQRDAWGPGAVKSGVGTAVLLELARTFSHMVKNGFFPRRSLLFVSWDAGDFGNVGATEWLEVGCLLNSFLQ
;
A
#
# COMPACT_ATOMS: atom_id res chain seq x y z
N PRO A 1 13.95 14.03 23.11
CA PRO A 1 13.17 13.99 21.84
C PRO A 1 12.69 15.36 21.31
N MET A 2 12.72 16.44 22.10
CA MET A 2 12.35 17.80 21.62
C MET A 2 13.56 18.72 21.31
N ASP A 3 14.78 18.36 21.72
CA ASP A 3 15.99 19.15 21.44
C ASP A 3 16.64 18.85 20.08
N THR A 4 16.28 17.73 19.45
CA THR A 4 16.78 17.37 18.11
C THR A 4 16.06 18.16 17.01
N LEU A 5 14.82 18.59 17.26
CA LEU A 5 14.02 19.36 16.30
C LEU A 5 14.47 20.83 16.21
N ARG A 6 14.98 21.41 17.31
CA ARG A 6 15.51 22.79 17.32
C ARG A 6 16.85 22.92 16.60
N LYS A 7 17.67 21.87 16.58
CA LYS A 7 18.97 21.89 15.87
C LYS A 7 18.85 21.81 14.35
N LEU A 8 17.76 21.25 13.82
CA LEU A 8 17.53 21.16 12.37
C LEU A 8 16.96 22.46 11.78
N LEU A 9 16.28 23.29 12.58
CA LEU A 9 15.74 24.57 12.12
C LEU A 9 16.75 25.74 12.15
N GLN A 10 17.90 25.57 12.82
CA GLN A 10 18.96 26.59 12.84
C GLN A 10 20.06 26.38 11.79
N GLN A 11 20.12 25.22 11.11
CA GLN A 11 21.12 24.96 10.06
C GLN A 11 20.67 25.34 8.64
N GLY A 12 19.42 25.78 8.46
CA GLY A 12 18.90 26.19 7.15
C GLY A 12 19.12 27.66 6.78
N ASN A 13 19.79 28.45 7.63
CA ASN A 13 19.81 29.92 7.47
C ASN A 13 21.21 30.54 7.30
N GLU A 14 22.23 29.75 7.00
CA GLU A 14 23.54 30.25 6.60
C GLU A 14 24.10 29.43 5.44
N MET A 15 23.91 29.91 4.20
CA MET A 15 24.98 30.05 3.20
C MET A 15 24.42 30.50 1.83
N GLY A 16 24.88 31.67 1.40
CA GLY A 16 25.31 31.90 0.02
C GLY A 16 24.24 32.30 -1.01
N GLY A 17 24.04 33.60 -1.18
CA GLY A 17 23.50 34.14 -2.42
C GLY A 17 24.55 34.19 -3.53
N THR A 18 24.11 33.98 -4.76
CA THR A 18 24.69 34.57 -5.98
C THR A 18 23.69 34.47 -7.13
N GLU A 19 23.41 35.60 -7.77
CA GLU A 19 22.67 35.73 -9.03
C GLU A 19 23.36 34.94 -10.15
N MET A 20 22.59 34.34 -11.07
CA MET A 20 22.99 34.20 -12.47
C MET A 20 21.77 34.15 -13.41
N LYS A 21 21.98 34.81 -14.54
CA LYS A 21 21.07 35.26 -15.60
C LYS A 21 20.95 34.18 -16.68
N PRO A 22 19.80 33.97 -17.37
CA PRO A 22 19.73 33.04 -18.49
C PRO A 22 20.19 33.70 -19.80
N ASP A 23 21.16 33.08 -20.46
CA ASP A 23 21.59 33.36 -21.83
C ASP A 23 20.57 32.81 -22.85
N GLN A 24 20.38 33.58 -23.92
CA GLN A 24 19.59 33.23 -25.10
C GLN A 24 20.46 32.46 -26.13
N PRO A 25 19.88 31.56 -26.94
CA PRO A 25 20.53 31.07 -28.15
C PRO A 25 20.10 31.92 -29.38
N GLU A 26 21.07 32.37 -30.18
CA GLU A 26 20.83 32.91 -31.54
C GLU A 26 20.65 31.76 -32.57
N PRO A 27 19.85 31.97 -33.63
CA PRO A 27 19.69 31.04 -34.75
C PRO A 27 20.44 31.49 -36.01
N ASP A 28 20.95 30.54 -36.78
CA ASP A 28 21.40 30.73 -38.16
C ASP A 28 20.43 30.06 -39.15
N GLU A 29 20.39 30.67 -40.32
CA GLU A 29 19.38 30.69 -41.38
C GLU A 29 19.37 29.46 -42.30
N ASP A 30 18.23 29.17 -42.94
CA ASP A 30 18.06 29.38 -44.39
C ASP A 30 16.73 28.84 -44.97
N LEU A 31 15.93 29.80 -45.48
CA LEU A 31 15.21 29.86 -46.76
C LEU A 31 14.26 28.71 -47.21
N GLU A 32 12.96 29.02 -47.36
CA GLU A 32 12.39 29.50 -48.65
C GLU A 32 10.88 29.87 -48.60
N ALA A 33 10.57 30.96 -49.32
CA ALA A 33 9.34 31.32 -50.07
C ALA A 33 8.08 31.94 -49.39
N GLU A 34 7.96 33.27 -49.60
CA GLU A 34 6.83 34.23 -49.48
C GLU A 34 5.70 34.05 -50.57
N PRO A 35 4.71 34.96 -50.83
CA PRO A 35 4.29 36.24 -50.19
C PRO A 35 2.75 36.51 -50.06
N ASN A 36 2.44 37.70 -49.50
CA ASN A 36 1.27 38.61 -49.67
C ASN A 36 0.46 38.84 -48.38
N SER A 37 0.15 40.06 -47.94
CA SER A 37 0.31 41.40 -48.53
C SER A 37 0.04 42.46 -47.47
N ASP A 38 0.86 43.52 -47.49
CA ASP A 38 0.61 44.93 -47.14
C ASP A 38 -0.38 45.29 -46.02
N ILE A 39 0.14 45.96 -44.98
CA ILE A 39 -0.01 47.42 -44.82
C ILE A 39 1.03 47.86 -43.77
N THR A 40 2.14 48.39 -44.26
CA THR A 40 2.98 49.30 -43.47
C THR A 40 2.47 50.70 -43.73
N ALA A 41 1.97 51.35 -42.69
CA ALA A 41 2.19 52.76 -42.37
C ALA A 41 1.01 53.29 -41.56
N LEU A 42 1.26 53.59 -40.28
CA LEU A 42 1.27 54.98 -39.78
C LEU A 42 1.21 54.97 -38.24
N VAL A 43 2.28 55.54 -37.67
CA VAL A 43 2.17 56.56 -36.61
C VAL A 43 1.85 56.07 -35.19
N VAL A 44 2.93 55.99 -34.42
CA VAL A 44 3.08 56.49 -33.04
C VAL A 44 1.94 57.40 -32.58
N GLN A 45 1.09 56.92 -31.65
CA GLN A 45 0.36 57.79 -30.71
C GLN A 45 0.25 57.17 -29.29
N GLN A 46 0.99 57.79 -28.37
CA GLN A 46 0.71 58.11 -26.96
C GLN A 46 0.48 57.00 -25.88
N PRO A 47 1.26 57.03 -24.76
CA PRO A 47 1.14 56.11 -23.62
C PRO A 47 0.04 56.48 -22.60
N GLN A 48 -0.95 57.31 -22.96
CA GLN A 48 -2.03 57.73 -22.05
C GLN A 48 -3.27 56.83 -22.08
N HIS A 49 -3.51 56.11 -23.18
CA HIS A 49 -4.73 55.28 -23.32
C HIS A 49 -4.66 53.97 -22.53
N ARG A 50 -3.45 53.40 -22.35
CA ARG A 50 -3.24 52.09 -21.69
C ARG A 50 -3.59 52.11 -20.19
N ARG A 51 -3.32 53.23 -19.49
CA ARG A 51 -3.70 53.38 -18.07
C ARG A 51 -5.21 53.46 -17.86
N LYS A 52 -5.93 54.14 -18.76
CA LYS A 52 -7.40 54.21 -18.69
C LYS A 52 -8.01 52.83 -18.91
N THR A 53 -7.53 52.06 -19.88
CA THR A 53 -8.02 50.70 -20.14
C THR A 53 -7.80 49.76 -18.96
N VAL A 54 -6.65 49.85 -18.28
CA VAL A 54 -6.38 49.04 -17.07
C VAL A 54 -7.30 49.45 -15.91
N ILE A 55 -7.57 50.74 -15.74
CA ILE A 55 -8.51 51.22 -14.71
C ILE A 55 -9.94 50.75 -15.02
N TYR A 56 -10.38 50.79 -16.28
CA TYR A 56 -11.69 50.28 -16.67
C TYR A 56 -11.82 48.77 -16.45
N LEU A 57 -10.77 47.99 -16.73
CA LEU A 57 -10.77 46.55 -16.45
C LEU A 57 -10.87 46.26 -14.94
N PHE A 58 -10.18 47.04 -14.12
CA PHE A 58 -10.25 46.91 -12.66
C PHE A 58 -11.60 47.33 -12.09
N LEU A 59 -12.22 48.38 -12.65
CA LEU A 59 -13.57 48.80 -12.27
C LEU A 59 -14.63 47.78 -12.70
N CYS A 60 -14.49 47.19 -13.90
CA CYS A 60 -15.38 46.13 -14.36
C CYS A 60 -15.26 44.87 -13.51
N SER A 61 -14.04 44.45 -13.12
CA SER A 61 -13.87 43.29 -12.25
C SER A 61 -14.43 43.53 -10.85
N LEU A 62 -14.25 44.73 -10.29
CA LEU A 62 -14.85 45.12 -9.01
C LEU A 62 -16.38 45.13 -9.10
N LEU A 63 -16.94 45.65 -10.19
CA LEU A 63 -18.38 45.65 -10.41
C LEU A 63 -18.94 44.21 -10.44
N ILE A 64 -18.31 43.31 -11.20
CA ILE A 64 -18.70 41.89 -11.28
C ILE A 64 -18.60 41.21 -9.91
N PHE A 65 -17.54 41.49 -9.15
CA PHE A 65 -17.37 40.94 -7.81
C PHE A 65 -18.47 41.43 -6.85
N THR A 66 -18.78 42.73 -6.87
CA THR A 66 -19.81 43.31 -6.00
C THR A 66 -21.21 42.83 -6.35
N THR A 67 -21.52 42.65 -7.64
CA THR A 67 -22.82 42.12 -8.07
C THR A 67 -22.96 40.64 -7.73
N ALA A 68 -21.91 39.83 -7.91
CA ALA A 68 -21.89 38.43 -7.49
C ALA A 68 -22.02 38.29 -5.96
N PHE A 69 -21.34 39.14 -5.19
CA PHE A 69 -21.45 39.17 -3.73
C PHE A 69 -22.85 39.58 -3.25
N LEU A 70 -23.47 40.58 -3.88
CA LEU A 70 -24.85 40.99 -3.56
C LEU A 70 -25.87 39.93 -3.95
N LEU A 71 -25.70 39.24 -5.08
CA LEU A 71 -26.53 38.10 -5.48
C LEU A 71 -26.39 36.94 -4.49
N GLY A 72 -25.17 36.61 -4.06
CA GLY A 72 -24.91 35.63 -3.01
C GLY A 72 -25.54 36.02 -1.67
N TYR A 73 -25.44 37.30 -1.29
CA TYR A 73 -26.01 37.84 -0.06
C TYR A 73 -27.54 37.82 -0.04
N VAL A 74 -28.19 38.13 -1.17
CA VAL A 74 -29.65 38.07 -1.31
C VAL A 74 -30.14 36.62 -1.36
N ALA A 75 -29.41 35.72 -2.04
CA ALA A 75 -29.74 34.29 -2.07
C ALA A 75 -29.62 33.63 -0.69
N PHE A 76 -28.63 34.02 0.12
CA PHE A 76 -28.45 33.49 1.48
C PHE A 76 -29.34 34.15 2.55
N ARG A 77 -29.94 35.31 2.27
CA ARG A 77 -30.94 35.93 3.18
C ARG A 77 -32.33 35.29 3.12
N GLY A 78 -32.58 34.37 2.18
CA GLY A 78 -33.88 33.73 1.97
C GLY A 78 -34.16 32.46 2.77
N SER A 79 -33.19 31.91 3.53
CA SER A 79 -33.34 30.62 4.23
C SER A 79 -33.14 30.71 5.74
N CYS A 80 -33.81 31.66 6.38
CA CYS A 80 -34.12 31.61 7.81
C CYS A 80 -35.47 32.27 8.07
N HIS A 81 -36.55 31.54 7.76
CA HIS A 81 -37.92 31.92 8.09
C HIS A 81 -38.58 30.82 8.94
N TYR A 82 -38.03 30.56 10.13
CA TYR A 82 -38.81 30.02 11.25
C TYR A 82 -38.08 30.22 12.59
N CYS A 83 -38.17 31.42 13.15
CA CYS A 83 -37.93 31.66 14.57
C CYS A 83 -38.74 32.88 15.00
N GLY A 84 -39.77 32.64 15.82
CA GLY A 84 -40.44 33.64 16.63
C GLY A 84 -41.86 33.98 16.21
N GLU A 85 -42.85 33.33 16.82
CA GLU A 85 -44.03 34.05 17.30
C GLU A 85 -44.50 33.47 18.64
N VAL A 86 -44.72 34.39 19.57
CA VAL A 86 -45.14 34.17 20.95
C VAL A 86 -46.64 33.86 20.94
N GLY A 87 -47.01 32.66 21.35
CA GLY A 87 -48.40 32.23 21.48
C GLY A 87 -48.71 31.72 22.89
N GLU A 88 -49.65 32.39 23.54
CA GLU A 88 -50.39 32.10 24.78
C GLU A 88 -50.04 30.85 25.61
N MET A 89 -49.73 31.10 26.89
CA MET A 89 -49.70 30.10 27.96
C MET A 89 -51.12 29.59 28.25
N VAL A 90 -51.34 28.28 28.01
CA VAL A 90 -52.42 27.51 28.65
C VAL A 90 -51.77 26.56 29.65
N PRO A 91 -52.12 26.59 30.95
CA PRO A 91 -51.52 25.70 31.93
C PRO A 91 -52.16 24.32 31.78
N VAL A 92 -51.38 23.34 31.34
CA VAL A 92 -51.73 21.93 31.47
C VAL A 92 -51.06 21.42 32.74
N GLU A 93 -51.88 20.93 33.67
CA GLU A 93 -51.44 20.33 34.93
C GLU A 93 -50.50 19.14 34.67
N ASP A 94 -49.26 19.26 35.17
CA ASP A 94 -48.31 18.16 35.27
C ASP A 94 -48.85 17.08 36.21
N LYS A 95 -49.09 15.89 35.66
CA LYS A 95 -48.95 14.64 36.43
C LYS A 95 -47.55 14.09 36.16
N PRO A 96 -46.76 13.75 37.19
CA PRO A 96 -45.42 13.21 36.97
C PRO A 96 -45.54 11.79 36.41
N GLY A 97 -45.42 11.68 35.08
CA GLY A 97 -45.02 10.44 34.42
C GLY A 97 -43.54 10.23 34.71
N ILE A 98 -43.22 9.14 35.39
CA ILE A 98 -41.84 8.71 35.62
C ILE A 98 -41.31 8.23 34.27
N ASP A 99 -40.66 9.12 33.52
CA ASP A 99 -39.81 8.73 32.40
C ASP A 99 -38.50 8.19 32.99
N HIS A 100 -38.46 6.87 33.19
CA HIS A 100 -37.21 6.14 33.35
C HIS A 100 -36.43 6.20 32.03
N TYR A 101 -35.62 7.23 31.85
CA TYR A 101 -34.39 7.08 31.08
C TYR A 101 -33.49 6.12 31.87
N PRO A 102 -33.16 4.92 31.36
CA PRO A 102 -32.21 4.05 32.03
C PRO A 102 -30.83 4.73 31.95
N THR A 103 -30.51 5.50 32.98
CA THR A 103 -29.24 6.21 33.17
C THR A 103 -28.16 5.30 33.78
N ALA A 104 -28.46 4.03 34.01
CA ALA A 104 -27.47 3.03 34.36
C ALA A 104 -27.02 2.29 33.09
N GLY A 105 -25.94 2.76 32.47
CA GLY A 105 -25.19 1.91 31.54
C GLY A 105 -24.78 0.62 32.27
N MET A 106 -24.80 -0.52 31.58
CA MET A 106 -24.43 -1.81 32.18
C MET A 106 -23.05 -1.73 32.82
N TYR A 107 -22.89 -2.35 33.97
CA TYR A 107 -21.61 -2.35 34.67
C TYR A 107 -20.58 -3.16 33.87
N PRO A 108 -19.27 -2.80 33.92
CA PRO A 108 -18.22 -3.54 33.22
C PRO A 108 -18.18 -5.04 33.54
N GLY A 109 -18.60 -5.45 34.75
CA GLY A 109 -18.74 -6.85 35.13
C GLY A 109 -19.79 -7.59 34.31
N GLU A 110 -20.98 -7.00 34.14
CA GLU A 110 -22.07 -7.57 33.34
C GLU A 110 -21.69 -7.67 31.86
N LEU A 111 -21.03 -6.65 31.32
CA LEU A 111 -20.49 -6.67 29.96
C LEU A 111 -19.48 -7.80 29.76
N ARG A 112 -18.59 -8.00 30.74
CA ARG A 112 -17.60 -9.09 30.71
C ARG A 112 -18.28 -10.45 30.74
N ASP A 113 -19.34 -10.61 31.52
CA ASP A 113 -20.07 -11.87 31.62
C ASP A 113 -20.90 -12.13 30.35
N MET A 114 -21.51 -11.10 29.76
CA MET A 114 -22.14 -11.21 28.43
C MET A 114 -21.13 -11.59 27.36
N LEU A 115 -19.96 -10.93 27.33
CA LEU A 115 -18.91 -11.25 26.37
C LEU A 115 -18.47 -12.71 26.50
N LYS A 116 -18.16 -13.18 27.72
CA LYS A 116 -17.81 -14.58 27.98
C LYS A 116 -18.92 -15.57 27.60
N LYS A 117 -20.19 -15.17 27.76
CA LYS A 117 -21.34 -16.01 27.43
C LYS A 117 -21.50 -16.19 25.93
N TYR A 118 -21.33 -15.11 25.15
CA TYR A 118 -21.62 -15.12 23.72
C TYR A 118 -20.41 -15.39 22.84
N LEU A 119 -19.20 -15.03 23.28
CA LEU A 119 -17.96 -15.33 22.58
C LEU A 119 -17.65 -16.82 22.76
N GLN A 120 -17.80 -17.58 21.68
CA GLN A 120 -17.57 -19.02 21.68
C GLN A 120 -16.63 -19.41 20.55
N ASP A 121 -15.98 -20.57 20.65
CA ASP A 121 -14.99 -21.02 19.67
C ASP A 121 -15.55 -21.94 18.59
N GLU A 122 -16.83 -22.34 18.65
CA GLU A 122 -17.35 -23.42 17.78
C GLU A 122 -17.32 -23.06 16.29
N LYS A 123 -17.45 -21.77 15.95
CA LYS A 123 -17.42 -21.31 14.55
C LYS A 123 -16.01 -20.98 14.05
N ILE A 124 -15.04 -20.77 14.95
CA ILE A 124 -13.70 -20.32 14.57
C ILE A 124 -13.02 -21.35 13.66
N GLU A 125 -13.02 -22.62 14.07
CA GLU A 125 -12.39 -23.70 13.28
C GLU A 125 -13.07 -23.87 11.91
N ALA A 126 -14.40 -23.83 11.87
CA ALA A 126 -15.16 -23.97 10.63
C ALA A 126 -14.86 -22.83 9.66
N THR A 127 -14.78 -21.59 10.16
CA THR A 127 -14.42 -20.43 9.34
C THR A 127 -12.98 -20.51 8.84
N ILE A 128 -12.02 -20.87 9.69
CA ILE A 128 -10.62 -21.05 9.25
C ILE A 128 -10.56 -22.08 8.14
N ARG A 129 -11.22 -23.24 8.31
CA ARG A 129 -11.27 -24.30 7.29
C ARG A 129 -11.91 -23.83 5.98
N ARG A 130 -12.94 -22.98 6.04
CA ARG A 130 -13.61 -22.43 4.85
C ARG A 130 -12.72 -21.44 4.11
N VAL A 131 -12.16 -20.46 4.82
CA VAL A 131 -11.27 -19.44 4.24
C VAL A 131 -10.02 -20.12 3.67
N SER A 132 -9.47 -21.09 4.39
CA SER A 132 -8.22 -21.74 4.01
C SER A 132 -8.33 -22.93 3.08
N ARG A 133 -9.47 -23.09 2.39
CA ARG A 133 -9.72 -24.23 1.51
C ARG A 133 -8.83 -24.20 0.27
N THR A 134 -8.64 -23.03 -0.31
CA THR A 134 -7.93 -22.82 -1.58
C THR A 134 -7.23 -21.47 -1.58
N THR A 135 -6.34 -21.26 -2.55
CA THR A 135 -5.76 -19.94 -2.82
C THR A 135 -6.84 -18.92 -3.18
N HIS A 136 -6.75 -17.71 -2.62
CA HIS A 136 -7.73 -16.65 -2.81
C HIS A 136 -7.06 -15.26 -2.85
N PRO A 137 -6.14 -15.02 -3.80
CA PRO A 137 -5.52 -13.71 -3.96
C PRO A 137 -6.58 -12.69 -4.42
N SER A 138 -6.28 -11.41 -4.20
CA SER A 138 -7.11 -10.30 -4.63
C SER A 138 -7.45 -10.37 -6.12
N GLY A 139 -8.72 -10.13 -6.46
CA GLY A 139 -9.22 -10.23 -7.85
C GLY A 139 -9.47 -11.64 -8.36
N SER A 140 -9.27 -12.68 -7.54
CA SER A 140 -9.63 -14.06 -7.92
C SER A 140 -11.13 -14.33 -7.76
N SER A 141 -11.62 -15.35 -8.48
CA SER A 141 -13.00 -15.82 -8.35
C SER A 141 -13.30 -16.37 -6.94
N GLU A 142 -12.34 -17.05 -6.32
CA GLU A 142 -12.49 -17.54 -4.94
C GLU A 142 -12.51 -16.38 -3.94
N GLY A 143 -11.64 -15.38 -4.09
CA GLY A 143 -11.66 -14.19 -3.23
C GLY A 143 -12.99 -13.43 -3.34
N THR A 144 -13.56 -13.34 -4.54
CA THR A 144 -14.88 -12.75 -4.78
C THR A 144 -16.01 -13.57 -4.14
N ALA A 145 -15.96 -14.91 -4.26
CA ALA A 145 -16.93 -15.79 -3.63
C ALA A 145 -16.88 -15.68 -2.09
N LEU A 146 -15.67 -15.63 -1.53
CA LEU A 146 -15.48 -15.46 -0.08
C LEU A 146 -16.00 -14.11 0.41
N ALA A 147 -15.81 -13.04 -0.36
CA ALA A 147 -16.36 -11.72 -0.05
C ALA A 147 -17.91 -11.76 -0.01
N ALA A 148 -18.54 -12.43 -0.97
CA ALA A 148 -19.98 -12.60 -1.01
C ALA A 148 -20.50 -13.44 0.18
N GLU A 149 -19.80 -14.52 0.54
CA GLU A 149 -20.15 -15.33 1.71
C GLU A 149 -20.05 -14.53 3.03
N ILE A 150 -19.02 -13.71 3.18
CA ILE A 150 -18.86 -12.84 4.36
C ILE A 150 -19.97 -11.78 4.42
N LEU A 151 -20.35 -11.21 3.28
CA LEU A 151 -21.47 -10.28 3.20
C LEU A 151 -22.78 -10.93 3.66
N GLU A 152 -23.07 -12.15 3.20
CA GLU A 152 -24.27 -12.88 3.64
C GLU A 152 -24.20 -13.22 5.13
N MET A 153 -23.05 -13.65 5.64
CA MET A 153 -22.87 -13.88 7.08
C MET A 153 -23.14 -12.62 7.90
N PHE A 154 -22.73 -11.43 7.44
CA PHE A 154 -23.05 -10.18 8.13
C PHE A 154 -24.53 -9.82 8.05
N LYS A 155 -25.19 -10.04 6.91
CA LYS A 155 -26.65 -9.83 6.77
C LYS A 155 -27.45 -10.71 7.71
N ASP A 156 -27.04 -11.97 7.88
CA ASP A 156 -27.67 -12.93 8.82
C ASP A 156 -27.56 -12.50 10.28
N LEU A 157 -26.55 -11.68 10.62
CA LEU A 157 -26.44 -11.11 11.96
C LEU A 157 -27.46 -10.00 12.22
N HIS A 158 -28.16 -9.50 11.19
CA HIS A 158 -29.13 -8.41 11.29
C HIS A 158 -28.56 -7.20 12.05
N MET A 159 -27.37 -6.76 11.65
CA MET A 159 -26.80 -5.48 12.12
C MET A 159 -27.51 -4.30 11.43
N ASP A 160 -27.28 -3.08 11.92
CA ASP A 160 -28.01 -1.89 11.47
C ASP A 160 -27.72 -1.55 10.00
N HIS A 161 -26.46 -1.64 9.59
CA HIS A 161 -26.06 -1.47 8.20
C HIS A 161 -25.06 -2.54 7.77
N THR A 162 -25.16 -2.98 6.52
CA THR A 162 -24.23 -3.95 5.91
C THR A 162 -24.14 -3.66 4.42
N TRP A 163 -22.93 -3.43 3.91
CA TRP A 163 -22.71 -3.04 2.53
C TRP A 163 -21.34 -3.52 2.01
N THR A 164 -21.19 -3.45 0.70
CA THR A 164 -19.91 -3.67 0.01
C THR A 164 -19.40 -2.32 -0.49
N ASP A 165 -18.13 -2.05 -0.25
CA ASP A 165 -17.40 -0.95 -0.87
C ASP A 165 -16.46 -1.52 -1.94
N SER A 166 -16.69 -1.11 -3.19
CA SER A 166 -16.00 -1.64 -4.35
C SER A 166 -15.17 -0.55 -5.01
N HIS A 167 -13.87 -0.78 -5.15
CA HIS A 167 -12.96 0.12 -5.84
C HIS A 167 -12.02 -0.66 -6.75
N TYR A 168 -11.49 -0.01 -7.79
CA TYR A 168 -10.52 -0.62 -8.69
C TYR A 168 -9.13 -0.15 -8.30
N ALA A 169 -8.21 -1.08 -8.07
CA ALA A 169 -6.81 -0.76 -7.85
C ALA A 169 -5.93 -1.49 -8.87
N THR A 170 -4.75 -0.93 -9.17
CA THR A 170 -3.83 -1.54 -10.13
C THR A 170 -2.84 -2.44 -9.39
N LEU A 171 -3.10 -3.75 -9.42
CA LEU A 171 -2.25 -4.76 -8.76
C LEU A 171 -1.30 -5.42 -9.75
N GLN A 172 -0.18 -5.97 -9.27
CA GLN A 172 0.81 -6.65 -10.11
C GLN A 172 0.70 -8.17 -9.98
N PHE A 173 0.74 -8.91 -11.10
CA PHE A 173 0.69 -10.39 -11.12
C PHE A 173 1.75 -10.97 -12.06
N PRO A 174 2.19 -12.23 -11.89
CA PRO A 174 3.12 -12.86 -12.83
C PRO A 174 2.50 -13.01 -14.22
N SER A 175 3.29 -12.77 -15.27
CA SER A 175 2.81 -12.97 -16.65
C SER A 175 2.68 -14.45 -16.99
N ARG A 176 1.58 -14.80 -17.66
CA ARG A 176 1.35 -16.16 -18.16
C ARG A 176 2.05 -16.44 -19.49
N THR A 177 2.40 -15.39 -20.24
CA THR A 177 3.04 -15.50 -21.56
C THR A 177 4.55 -15.48 -21.47
N GLN A 178 5.11 -14.65 -20.59
CA GLN A 178 6.55 -14.52 -20.36
C GLN A 178 6.83 -14.76 -18.87
N ARG A 179 7.37 -15.93 -18.54
CA ARG A 179 7.60 -16.31 -17.15
C ARG A 179 8.87 -15.67 -16.59
N ASN A 180 8.86 -15.44 -15.28
CA ASN A 180 10.08 -15.09 -14.56
C ASN A 180 11.08 -16.24 -14.72
N SER A 181 12.36 -15.89 -14.86
CA SER A 181 13.40 -16.87 -15.18
C SER A 181 14.72 -16.52 -14.49
N LEU A 182 15.52 -17.55 -14.27
CA LEU A 182 16.81 -17.45 -13.61
C LEU A 182 17.81 -18.35 -14.33
N TRP A 183 18.94 -17.77 -14.72
CA TRP A 183 19.96 -18.42 -15.53
C TRP A 183 21.35 -18.17 -14.95
N ILE A 184 22.24 -19.15 -15.11
CA ILE A 184 23.68 -18.95 -15.02
C ILE A 184 24.18 -18.70 -16.44
N VAL A 185 24.93 -17.61 -16.60
CA VAL A 185 25.49 -17.17 -17.87
C VAL A 185 27.01 -17.07 -17.79
N ASP A 186 27.66 -16.95 -18.96
CA ASP A 186 29.09 -16.71 -19.09
C ASP A 186 29.54 -15.36 -18.47
N ALA A 187 30.83 -15.04 -18.60
CA ALA A 187 31.40 -13.81 -18.04
C ALA A 187 30.89 -12.56 -18.77
N GLU A 188 30.57 -12.69 -20.05
CA GLU A 188 30.06 -11.63 -20.92
C GLU A 188 28.56 -11.37 -20.69
N GLY A 189 27.82 -12.38 -20.24
CA GLY A 189 26.37 -12.35 -20.04
C GLY A 189 25.54 -12.69 -21.27
N GLU A 190 26.16 -13.30 -22.28
CA GLU A 190 25.59 -13.59 -23.61
C GLU A 190 25.19 -15.06 -23.74
N GLU A 191 26.07 -16.00 -23.37
CA GLU A 191 25.78 -17.43 -23.44
C GLU A 191 25.01 -17.92 -22.20
N MET A 192 23.86 -18.56 -22.44
CA MET A 192 23.04 -19.21 -21.41
C MET A 192 23.60 -20.59 -21.10
N LEU A 193 24.29 -20.73 -19.96
CA LEU A 193 24.97 -21.97 -19.59
C LEU A 193 24.03 -22.97 -18.91
N GLU A 194 23.23 -22.50 -17.94
CA GLU A 194 22.34 -23.37 -17.16
C GLU A 194 21.07 -22.62 -16.74
N GLU A 195 19.90 -23.22 -17.00
CA GLU A 195 18.63 -22.75 -16.43
C GLU A 195 18.48 -23.21 -14.98
N ILE A 196 18.15 -22.27 -14.09
CA ILE A 196 17.82 -22.57 -12.70
C ILE A 196 16.29 -22.53 -12.58
N PRO A 197 15.62 -23.69 -12.55
CA PRO A 197 14.16 -23.73 -12.58
C PRO A 197 13.58 -23.09 -11.32
N LEU A 198 12.70 -22.12 -11.52
CA LEU A 198 11.84 -21.60 -10.45
C LEU A 198 10.71 -22.63 -10.25
N GLU A 199 10.80 -23.40 -9.17
CA GLU A 199 9.95 -24.57 -8.91
C GLU A 199 8.46 -24.21 -8.82
N ASP A 200 8.16 -23.01 -8.32
CA ASP A 200 6.83 -22.44 -8.30
C ASP A 200 6.74 -21.26 -9.30
N PRO A 201 6.07 -21.44 -10.46
CA PRO A 201 5.94 -20.39 -11.47
C PRO A 201 4.99 -19.27 -11.04
N ASP A 202 4.17 -19.50 -10.02
CA ASP A 202 3.23 -18.52 -9.49
C ASP A 202 3.84 -17.71 -8.33
N SER A 203 5.08 -17.99 -7.93
CA SER A 203 5.81 -17.24 -6.91
C SER A 203 6.49 -15.99 -7.49
N TYR A 204 6.21 -14.83 -6.89
CA TYR A 204 6.71 -13.53 -7.37
C TYR A 204 6.75 -12.50 -6.24
N CYS A 205 7.53 -11.43 -6.45
CA CYS A 205 7.45 -10.24 -5.62
C CYS A 205 6.51 -9.22 -6.28
N ALA A 206 5.39 -8.89 -5.63
CA ALA A 206 4.46 -7.88 -6.14
C ALA A 206 5.09 -6.49 -6.11
N TYR A 207 4.87 -5.73 -7.18
CA TYR A 207 5.50 -4.43 -7.47
C TYR A 207 7.02 -4.47 -7.73
N SER A 208 7.58 -5.63 -8.05
CA SER A 208 8.95 -5.70 -8.58
C SER A 208 9.06 -4.91 -9.90
N ALA A 209 10.22 -4.30 -10.13
CA ALA A 209 10.55 -3.75 -11.43
C ALA A 209 10.56 -4.87 -12.49
N ILE A 210 10.14 -4.52 -13.70
CA ILE A 210 10.11 -5.41 -14.85
C ILE A 210 11.41 -5.23 -15.62
N GLY A 211 12.05 -6.34 -16.01
CA GLY A 211 13.28 -6.28 -16.79
C GLY A 211 14.20 -7.46 -16.52
N THR A 212 15.42 -7.35 -17.03
CA THR A 212 16.48 -8.32 -16.80
C THR A 212 17.63 -7.67 -16.06
N ALA A 213 18.18 -8.35 -15.06
CA ALA A 213 19.44 -8.00 -14.42
C ALA A 213 20.44 -9.13 -14.60
N THR A 214 21.67 -8.79 -14.98
CA THR A 214 22.79 -9.72 -15.13
C THR A 214 23.98 -9.22 -14.33
N GLY A 215 24.53 -10.05 -13.46
CA GLY A 215 25.68 -9.68 -12.63
C GLY A 215 26.25 -10.81 -11.81
N GLY A 216 27.33 -10.54 -11.08
CA GLY A 216 27.82 -11.47 -10.06
C GLY A 216 26.80 -11.65 -8.95
N LEU A 217 26.88 -12.76 -8.21
CA LEU A 217 25.96 -13.07 -7.13
C LEU A 217 26.61 -12.79 -5.78
N VAL A 218 26.04 -11.88 -4.98
CA VAL A 218 26.57 -11.53 -3.65
C VAL A 218 25.60 -11.94 -2.55
N TYR A 219 26.07 -12.66 -1.54
CA TYR A 219 25.29 -12.99 -0.35
C TYR A 219 25.33 -11.86 0.68
N VAL A 220 24.16 -11.37 1.09
CA VAL A 220 24.01 -10.17 1.95
C VAL A 220 23.21 -10.46 3.23
N ASN A 221 23.28 -11.68 3.76
CA ASN A 221 22.58 -12.05 5.00
C ASN A 221 21.09 -11.70 4.96
N TYR A 222 20.58 -10.82 5.84
CA TYR A 222 19.17 -10.42 5.84
C TYR A 222 18.90 -9.19 4.98
N GLY A 223 19.91 -8.56 4.37
CA GLY A 223 19.72 -7.36 3.56
C GLY A 223 19.42 -6.11 4.37
N ARG A 224 19.92 -6.03 5.61
CA ARG A 224 19.80 -4.82 6.42
C ARG A 224 20.80 -3.77 5.96
N GLN A 225 20.55 -2.50 6.30
CA GLN A 225 21.50 -1.42 6.07
C GLN A 225 22.91 -1.76 6.64
N GLU A 226 22.97 -2.32 7.85
CA GLU A 226 24.21 -2.77 8.50
C GLU A 226 24.94 -3.89 7.72
N ASP A 227 24.20 -4.76 7.02
CA ASP A 227 24.80 -5.83 6.23
C ASP A 227 25.52 -5.25 5.00
N PHE A 228 24.89 -4.29 4.32
CA PHE A 228 25.50 -3.58 3.19
C PHE A 228 26.69 -2.71 3.60
N ASP A 229 26.60 -2.01 4.73
CA ASP A 229 27.71 -1.19 5.24
C ASP A 229 28.90 -2.07 5.64
N TRP A 230 28.64 -3.26 6.21
CA TRP A 230 29.69 -4.23 6.51
C TRP A 230 30.37 -4.75 5.23
N LEU A 231 29.61 -5.11 4.19
CA LEU A 231 30.18 -5.52 2.89
C LEU A 231 31.09 -4.44 2.28
N ARG A 232 30.65 -3.18 2.34
CA ARG A 232 31.46 -2.04 1.89
C ARG A 232 32.78 -1.94 2.66
N SER A 233 32.73 -2.11 3.99
CA SER A 233 33.92 -2.09 4.85
C SER A 233 34.87 -3.27 4.59
N ALA A 234 34.33 -4.42 4.18
CA ALA A 234 35.08 -5.62 3.82
C ALA A 234 35.61 -5.61 2.38
N GLY A 235 35.34 -4.55 1.61
CA GLY A 235 35.78 -4.41 0.22
C GLY A 235 34.99 -5.25 -0.80
N VAL A 236 33.81 -5.74 -0.45
CA VAL A 236 32.92 -6.48 -1.35
C VAL A 236 31.96 -5.51 -2.04
N SER A 237 32.13 -5.31 -3.35
CA SER A 237 31.23 -4.46 -4.13
C SER A 237 29.95 -5.21 -4.52
N VAL A 238 28.80 -4.57 -4.34
CA VAL A 238 27.48 -5.05 -4.79
C VAL A 238 26.98 -4.30 -6.02
N ILE A 239 27.73 -3.32 -6.52
CA ILE A 239 27.32 -2.46 -7.63
C ILE A 239 27.12 -3.31 -8.89
N GLY A 240 25.91 -3.24 -9.47
CA GLY A 240 25.51 -4.03 -10.64
C GLY A 240 25.35 -5.54 -10.40
N CYS A 241 25.56 -6.02 -9.17
CA CYS A 241 25.43 -7.43 -8.83
C CYS A 241 23.99 -7.81 -8.50
N VAL A 242 23.66 -9.09 -8.65
CA VAL A 242 22.44 -9.66 -8.10
C VAL A 242 22.74 -10.02 -6.64
N VAL A 243 21.94 -9.49 -5.71
CA VAL A 243 22.11 -9.76 -4.28
C VAL A 243 21.18 -10.87 -3.81
N MET A 244 21.67 -11.73 -2.93
CA MET A 244 20.91 -12.82 -2.30
C MET A 244 20.68 -12.50 -0.83
N MET A 245 19.40 -12.45 -0.41
CA MET A 245 18.99 -12.07 0.93
C MET A 245 18.03 -13.10 1.53
N ARG A 246 18.10 -13.26 2.85
CA ARG A 246 17.22 -14.17 3.60
C ARG A 246 15.93 -13.49 3.98
N VAL A 247 14.84 -14.27 4.05
CA VAL A 247 13.60 -13.85 4.70
C VAL A 247 13.84 -13.62 6.20
N GLY A 248 13.19 -12.62 6.78
CA GLY A 248 13.28 -12.30 8.21
C GLY A 248 14.32 -11.22 8.53
N GLY A 249 14.92 -11.29 9.71
CA GLY A 249 15.87 -10.28 10.17
C GLY A 249 15.23 -8.95 10.57
N GLY A 250 13.92 -8.89 10.83
CA GLY A 250 13.25 -7.66 11.28
C GLY A 250 13.16 -6.55 10.23
N VAL A 251 13.35 -6.89 8.95
CA VAL A 251 13.18 -5.98 7.81
C VAL A 251 12.23 -6.60 6.79
N SER A 252 11.35 -5.79 6.23
CA SER A 252 10.40 -6.20 5.18
C SER A 252 11.10 -6.45 3.84
N TYR A 253 10.40 -7.11 2.91
CA TYR A 253 10.88 -7.27 1.54
C TYR A 253 11.14 -5.93 0.85
N ALA A 254 10.23 -4.97 1.02
CA ALA A 254 10.38 -3.61 0.50
C ALA A 254 11.64 -2.90 1.03
N GLU A 255 11.93 -3.00 2.34
CA GLU A 255 13.14 -2.41 2.93
C GLU A 255 14.42 -3.07 2.43
N LYS A 256 14.45 -4.42 2.33
CA LYS A 256 15.59 -5.16 1.77
C LYS A 256 15.93 -4.67 0.37
N VAL A 257 14.92 -4.52 -0.48
CA VAL A 257 15.07 -4.07 -1.87
C VAL A 257 15.51 -2.61 -1.92
N LEU A 258 14.96 -1.74 -1.07
CA LEU A 258 15.40 -0.35 -0.94
C LEU A 258 16.90 -0.27 -0.59
N PHE A 259 17.37 -1.04 0.39
CA PHE A 259 18.77 -1.03 0.79
C PHE A 259 19.68 -1.61 -0.30
N ALA A 260 19.27 -2.68 -0.98
CA ALA A 260 19.97 -3.23 -2.13
C ALA A 260 20.12 -2.20 -3.25
N GLN A 261 19.03 -1.49 -3.58
CA GLN A 261 19.02 -0.44 -4.59
C GLN A 261 19.93 0.73 -4.20
N LYS A 262 19.87 1.19 -2.94
CA LYS A 262 20.77 2.24 -2.42
C LYS A 262 22.24 1.83 -2.45
N ALA A 263 22.54 0.55 -2.29
CA ALA A 263 23.89 0.02 -2.41
C ALA A 263 24.35 -0.17 -3.87
N GLY A 264 23.46 0.03 -4.85
CA GLY A 264 23.76 -0.07 -6.27
C GLY A 264 23.58 -1.47 -6.87
N ALA A 265 22.88 -2.38 -6.18
CA ALA A 265 22.60 -3.71 -6.71
C ALA A 265 21.79 -3.63 -8.02
N GLY A 266 22.04 -4.57 -8.93
CA GLY A 266 21.33 -4.67 -10.21
C GLY A 266 20.02 -5.46 -10.10
N GLY A 267 19.88 -6.33 -9.10
CA GLY A 267 18.69 -7.14 -8.86
C GLY A 267 18.76 -7.85 -7.51
N ALA A 268 17.64 -8.43 -7.06
CA ALA A 268 17.56 -9.08 -5.75
C ALA A 268 16.84 -10.43 -5.79
N LEU A 269 17.41 -11.40 -5.08
CA LEU A 269 16.83 -12.71 -4.81
C LEU A 269 16.57 -12.84 -3.32
N ILE A 270 15.38 -13.29 -2.94
CA ILE A 270 14.98 -13.46 -1.54
C ILE A 270 14.57 -14.90 -1.28
N TYR A 271 15.10 -15.54 -0.24
CA TYR A 271 14.85 -16.95 0.03
C TYR A 271 14.60 -17.28 1.52
N PRO A 272 13.77 -18.29 1.82
CA PRO A 272 13.53 -18.74 3.19
C PRO A 272 14.65 -19.68 3.68
N ASP A 273 15.54 -19.18 4.53
CA ASP A 273 16.63 -20.00 5.09
C ASP A 273 16.11 -20.98 6.16
N PRO A 274 16.51 -22.28 6.14
CA PRO A 274 16.17 -23.25 7.18
C PRO A 274 16.57 -22.85 8.61
N ALA A 275 17.46 -21.87 8.77
CA ALA A 275 17.83 -21.30 10.07
C ALA A 275 16.66 -20.55 10.72
N ASP A 276 15.88 -19.83 9.91
CA ASP A 276 14.78 -18.97 10.34
C ASP A 276 13.42 -19.64 10.12
N ILE A 277 13.27 -20.33 8.98
CA ILE A 277 12.03 -20.98 8.55
C ILE A 277 12.33 -22.46 8.36
N PRO A 278 12.00 -23.33 9.34
CA PRO A 278 12.26 -24.76 9.25
C PRO A 278 11.71 -25.38 7.96
N GLN A 279 12.49 -26.26 7.30
CA GLN A 279 12.11 -26.90 6.04
C GLN A 279 11.67 -28.35 6.23
N ASP A 280 10.68 -28.59 7.11
CA ASP A 280 10.12 -29.92 7.35
C ASP A 280 8.57 -29.86 7.41
N PRO A 281 7.89 -30.14 6.29
CA PRO A 281 6.42 -30.13 6.22
C PRO A 281 5.74 -31.02 7.27
N ARG A 282 6.40 -32.09 7.75
CA ARG A 282 5.83 -32.96 8.78
C ARG A 282 5.87 -32.35 10.17
N ARG A 283 6.67 -31.29 10.36
CA ARG A 283 6.83 -30.54 11.60
C ARG A 283 6.38 -29.08 11.43
N LEU A 284 5.38 -28.83 10.58
CA LEU A 284 4.85 -27.50 10.27
C LEU A 284 5.90 -26.54 9.65
N GLY A 285 6.95 -27.09 9.06
CA GLY A 285 7.94 -26.35 8.29
C GLY A 285 7.51 -26.15 6.84
N LEU A 286 8.15 -25.20 6.17
CA LEU A 286 7.95 -24.95 4.75
C LEU A 286 8.54 -26.10 3.93
N ASN A 287 7.99 -26.35 2.74
CA ASN A 287 8.63 -27.26 1.79
C ASN A 287 9.86 -26.55 1.20
N SER A 288 11.00 -27.25 1.09
CA SER A 288 12.26 -26.69 0.56
C SER A 288 12.15 -26.20 -0.89
N TYR A 289 11.12 -26.65 -1.60
CA TYR A 289 10.79 -26.27 -2.99
C TYR A 289 9.80 -25.08 -3.08
N THR A 290 9.42 -24.50 -1.94
CA THR A 290 8.45 -23.40 -1.89
C THR A 290 9.16 -22.09 -1.61
N ALA A 291 8.86 -21.08 -2.43
CA ALA A 291 9.27 -19.70 -2.19
C ALA A 291 8.18 -18.94 -1.41
N ILE A 292 8.55 -17.82 -0.79
CA ILE A 292 7.59 -16.95 -0.09
C ILE A 292 7.40 -15.69 -0.94
N SER A 293 6.20 -15.54 -1.47
CA SER A 293 5.77 -14.35 -2.23
C SER A 293 5.33 -13.25 -1.28
N GLU A 294 5.71 -12.01 -1.59
CA GLU A 294 5.37 -10.81 -0.83
C GLU A 294 5.47 -9.57 -1.72
N HIS A 295 4.93 -8.43 -1.29
CA HIS A 295 5.11 -7.16 -2.00
C HIS A 295 6.46 -6.50 -1.67
N VAL A 296 7.00 -5.74 -2.61
CA VAL A 296 8.26 -4.97 -2.47
C VAL A 296 8.05 -3.45 -2.57
N HIS A 297 6.80 -3.00 -2.50
CA HIS A 297 6.46 -1.58 -2.42
C HIS A 297 6.72 -1.04 -1.02
N LEU A 298 7.58 -0.01 -0.92
CA LEU A 298 7.85 0.71 0.31
C LEU A 298 6.76 1.78 0.55
N GLY A 299 5.58 1.31 0.93
CA GLY A 299 4.41 2.14 1.17
C GLY A 299 3.20 1.29 1.57
N SER A 300 2.05 1.93 1.61
CA SER A 300 0.74 1.32 1.82
C SER A 300 -0.23 1.95 0.82
N GLY A 301 -1.23 1.20 0.36
CA GLY A 301 -2.18 1.69 -0.66
C GLY A 301 -1.78 1.36 -2.09
N ASP A 302 -2.59 1.80 -3.05
CA ASP A 302 -2.25 1.66 -4.46
C ASP A 302 -1.01 2.53 -4.76
N PRO A 303 0.12 1.94 -5.21
CA PRO A 303 1.32 2.71 -5.52
C PRO A 303 1.16 3.68 -6.71
N PHE A 304 0.05 3.65 -7.43
CA PHE A 304 -0.23 4.53 -8.57
C PHE A 304 -1.21 5.66 -8.25
N THR A 305 -1.78 5.68 -7.04
CA THR A 305 -2.64 6.77 -6.55
C THR A 305 -2.27 7.21 -5.12
N PRO A 306 -0.98 7.50 -4.83
CA PRO A 306 -0.56 7.82 -3.48
C PRO A 306 -1.29 9.06 -2.92
N GLY A 307 -2.03 8.87 -1.82
CA GLY A 307 -2.75 9.94 -1.14
C GLY A 307 -4.11 10.31 -1.76
N PHE A 308 -4.56 9.57 -2.78
CA PHE A 308 -5.84 9.78 -3.43
C PHE A 308 -6.50 8.44 -3.76
N PRO A 309 -7.81 8.28 -3.52
CA PRO A 309 -8.51 7.06 -3.88
C PRO A 309 -8.41 6.73 -5.36
N SER A 310 -8.25 5.45 -5.62
CA SER A 310 -8.29 4.84 -6.93
C SER A 310 -9.71 4.87 -7.48
N PHE A 311 -10.09 5.97 -8.14
CA PHE A 311 -11.36 6.05 -8.85
C PHE A 311 -11.28 5.34 -10.20
N ASN A 312 -12.35 4.64 -10.56
CA ASN A 312 -12.55 4.17 -11.92
C ASN A 312 -12.66 5.43 -12.79
N HIS A 313 -11.62 5.73 -13.58
CA HIS A 313 -11.42 7.01 -14.29
C HIS A 313 -10.96 8.19 -13.42
N THR A 314 -9.86 8.07 -12.67
CA THR A 314 -9.18 9.26 -12.18
C THR A 314 -8.85 10.18 -13.35
N GLN A 315 -9.34 11.42 -13.28
CA GLN A 315 -8.98 12.50 -14.20
C GLN A 315 -7.50 12.91 -14.03
N PHE A 316 -6.86 12.42 -12.96
CA PHE A 316 -5.46 12.60 -12.65
C PHE A 316 -4.61 11.48 -13.28
N PRO A 317 -3.51 11.83 -13.98
CA PRO A 317 -2.58 10.84 -14.47
C PRO A 317 -1.99 10.03 -13.31
N PRO A 318 -1.79 8.72 -13.46
CA PRO A 318 -1.20 7.89 -12.40
C PRO A 318 0.17 8.46 -12.01
N THR A 319 0.31 8.84 -10.75
CA THR A 319 1.59 9.27 -10.17
C THR A 319 2.23 8.07 -9.50
N GLN A 320 3.40 7.67 -9.98
CA GLN A 320 4.12 6.53 -9.41
C GLN A 320 4.65 6.88 -8.02
N SER A 321 4.37 6.03 -7.04
CA SER A 321 4.93 6.11 -5.70
C SER A 321 6.45 6.04 -5.74
N SER A 322 7.11 6.91 -4.98
CA SER A 322 8.56 6.89 -4.76
C SER A 322 9.04 5.63 -4.03
N GLY A 323 8.12 4.83 -3.47
CA GLY A 323 8.40 3.56 -2.81
C GLY A 323 8.47 2.36 -3.75
N LEU A 324 8.22 2.52 -5.06
CA LEU A 324 8.36 1.45 -6.03
C LEU A 324 9.85 1.15 -6.32
N PRO A 325 10.29 -0.11 -6.34
CA PRO A 325 11.66 -0.45 -6.68
C PRO A 325 11.93 -0.28 -8.17
N VAL A 326 13.17 0.08 -8.51
CA VAL A 326 13.64 0.14 -9.91
C VAL A 326 14.49 -1.06 -10.32
N ILE A 327 14.77 -1.96 -9.36
CA ILE A 327 15.51 -3.21 -9.61
C ILE A 327 14.55 -4.41 -9.64
N PRO A 328 14.80 -5.41 -10.49
CA PRO A 328 14.02 -6.65 -10.51
C PRO A 328 14.28 -7.48 -9.24
N VAL A 329 13.21 -8.05 -8.69
CA VAL A 329 13.21 -8.84 -7.47
C VAL A 329 12.42 -10.13 -7.68
N GLN A 330 13.01 -11.26 -7.31
CA GLN A 330 12.36 -12.56 -7.43
C GLN A 330 12.53 -13.37 -6.14
N PRO A 331 11.43 -13.88 -5.55
CA PRO A 331 11.54 -14.84 -4.47
C PRO A 331 11.95 -16.20 -5.04
N ILE A 332 12.79 -16.92 -4.30
CA ILE A 332 13.26 -18.25 -4.66
C ILE A 332 13.11 -19.19 -3.46
N SER A 333 13.11 -20.50 -3.73
CA SER A 333 13.04 -21.51 -2.68
C SER A 333 14.39 -21.70 -1.99
N ALA A 334 14.37 -22.37 -0.84
CA ALA A 334 15.58 -22.78 -0.15
C ALA A 334 16.46 -23.70 -1.02
N ASN A 335 15.85 -24.56 -1.83
CA ASN A 335 16.57 -25.48 -2.73
C ASN A 335 17.32 -24.71 -3.84
N VAL A 336 16.66 -23.74 -4.48
CA VAL A 336 17.29 -22.88 -5.49
C VAL A 336 18.44 -22.06 -4.87
N ALA A 337 18.21 -21.48 -3.69
CA ALA A 337 19.26 -20.75 -2.96
C ALA A 337 20.46 -21.66 -2.63
N SER A 338 20.21 -22.90 -2.20
CA SER A 338 21.25 -23.90 -1.95
C SER A 338 22.09 -24.21 -3.19
N LYS A 339 21.43 -24.35 -4.35
CA LYS A 339 22.10 -24.62 -5.63
C LYS A 339 23.00 -23.48 -6.06
N LEU A 340 22.59 -22.22 -5.85
CA LEU A 340 23.37 -21.04 -6.21
C LEU A 340 24.50 -20.77 -5.21
N LEU A 341 24.19 -20.77 -3.91
CA LEU A 341 25.15 -20.43 -2.86
C LEU A 341 26.23 -21.50 -2.67
N SER A 342 25.95 -22.78 -2.97
CA SER A 342 26.97 -23.85 -2.91
C SER A 342 28.07 -23.70 -3.95
N GLN A 343 27.79 -22.97 -5.04
CA GLN A 343 28.73 -22.71 -6.12
C GLN A 343 29.49 -21.39 -5.94
N LEU A 344 29.14 -20.54 -4.97
CA LEU A 344 29.83 -19.28 -4.75
C LEU A 344 31.28 -19.49 -4.29
N SER A 345 32.12 -18.51 -4.59
CA SER A 345 33.49 -18.37 -4.09
C SER A 345 33.73 -16.94 -3.61
N GLY A 346 34.82 -16.72 -2.87
CA GLY A 346 35.19 -15.39 -2.36
C GLY A 346 35.37 -15.37 -0.85
N LEU A 347 35.20 -14.19 -0.26
CA LEU A 347 35.45 -13.96 1.16
C LEU A 347 34.47 -14.77 2.02
N ALA A 348 34.98 -15.39 3.09
CA ALA A 348 34.13 -16.09 4.05
C ALA A 348 33.22 -15.12 4.79
N CYS A 349 31.98 -15.53 5.04
CA CYS A 349 31.02 -14.68 5.74
C CYS A 349 31.33 -14.60 7.26
N PRO A 350 30.85 -13.56 7.95
CA PRO A 350 30.90 -13.47 9.41
C PRO A 350 30.18 -14.62 10.11
N ARG A 351 30.60 -14.95 11.35
CA ARG A 351 30.02 -16.06 12.15
C ARG A 351 28.49 -15.96 12.34
N GLY A 352 27.91 -14.77 12.30
CA GLY A 352 26.45 -14.56 12.45
C GLY A 352 25.64 -14.66 11.16
N TRP A 353 26.28 -14.79 10.00
CA TRP A 353 25.61 -14.80 8.69
C TRP A 353 25.38 -16.22 8.17
N GLN A 354 25.89 -17.22 8.89
CA GLN A 354 25.79 -18.63 8.51
C GLN A 354 24.34 -19.10 8.59
N GLY A 355 23.80 -19.47 7.43
CA GLY A 355 22.51 -20.14 7.29
C GLY A 355 22.55 -21.64 7.61
N ARG A 356 21.42 -22.32 7.42
CA ARG A 356 21.28 -23.79 7.55
C ARG A 356 20.94 -24.48 6.23
N LEU A 357 21.25 -23.85 5.10
CA LEU A 357 21.15 -24.50 3.79
C LEU A 357 22.10 -25.70 3.69
N PRO A 358 21.67 -26.82 3.09
CA PRO A 358 22.49 -28.02 2.96
C PRO A 358 23.62 -27.80 1.93
N TYR A 359 24.81 -28.34 2.20
CA TYR A 359 25.97 -28.29 1.28
C TYR A 359 26.48 -26.87 0.91
N VAL A 360 26.04 -25.83 1.63
CA VAL A 360 26.49 -24.45 1.42
C VAL A 360 27.57 -24.06 2.42
N ARG A 361 28.73 -23.62 1.92
CA ARG A 361 29.73 -22.90 2.71
C ARG A 361 29.38 -21.41 2.66
N CYS A 362 29.34 -20.74 3.80
CA CYS A 362 28.94 -19.34 3.85
C CYS A 362 30.07 -18.44 3.35
N VAL A 363 29.95 -18.08 2.07
CA VAL A 363 30.86 -17.19 1.33
C VAL A 363 30.05 -16.07 0.69
N LEU A 364 30.70 -14.94 0.45
CA LEU A 364 30.01 -13.71 0.07
C LEU A 364 29.83 -13.53 -1.44
N GLY A 365 30.62 -14.19 -2.30
CA GLY A 365 30.69 -13.84 -3.72
C GLY A 365 31.69 -12.71 -3.98
N PRO A 366 31.61 -12.00 -5.14
CA PRO A 366 30.61 -12.14 -6.21
C PRO A 366 30.85 -13.30 -7.19
N GLY A 367 31.99 -13.99 -7.08
CA GLY A 367 32.42 -15.01 -8.04
C GLY A 367 31.84 -16.40 -7.77
N PHE A 368 31.89 -17.24 -8.79
CA PHE A 368 31.61 -18.68 -8.68
C PHE A 368 32.92 -19.48 -8.51
N SER A 369 32.81 -20.67 -7.93
CA SER A 369 33.92 -21.58 -7.64
C SER A 369 34.58 -22.15 -8.88
N SER A 370 33.91 -22.13 -10.04
CA SER A 370 34.51 -22.61 -11.30
C SER A 370 35.65 -21.71 -11.78
N GLY A 371 35.70 -20.45 -11.36
CA GLY A 371 36.73 -19.50 -11.77
C GLY A 371 36.54 -18.90 -13.17
N ASP A 372 35.51 -19.32 -13.91
CA ASP A 372 35.26 -18.90 -15.31
C ASP A 372 34.57 -17.52 -15.43
N GLY A 373 34.39 -16.79 -14.31
CA GLY A 373 33.74 -15.48 -14.33
C GLY A 373 32.22 -15.50 -14.56
N ARG A 374 31.57 -16.66 -14.45
CA ARG A 374 30.11 -16.82 -14.64
C ARG A 374 29.29 -15.83 -13.82
N LYS A 375 28.11 -15.48 -14.34
CA LYS A 375 27.17 -14.53 -13.72
C LYS A 375 25.79 -15.14 -13.58
N VAL A 376 24.94 -14.48 -12.82
CA VAL A 376 23.51 -14.78 -12.73
C VAL A 376 22.75 -13.77 -13.56
N ARG A 377 21.82 -14.27 -14.39
CA ARG A 377 20.85 -13.47 -15.13
C ARG A 377 19.45 -13.80 -14.63
N MET A 378 18.75 -12.79 -14.12
CA MET A 378 17.35 -12.90 -13.70
C MET A 378 16.44 -12.07 -14.61
N GLY A 379 15.32 -12.65 -15.04
CA GLY A 379 14.28 -11.95 -15.78
C GLY A 379 13.00 -11.92 -14.97
N VAL A 380 12.45 -10.74 -14.73
CA VAL A 380 11.16 -10.54 -14.03
C VAL A 380 10.19 -9.84 -14.97
N TYR A 381 9.05 -10.49 -15.21
CA TYR A 381 8.08 -10.11 -16.23
C TYR A 381 6.67 -10.12 -15.64
N ASN A 382 6.49 -9.47 -14.50
CA ASN A 382 5.18 -9.27 -13.91
C ASN A 382 4.38 -8.22 -14.70
N ILE A 383 3.05 -8.29 -14.66
CA ILE A 383 2.13 -7.39 -15.37
C ILE A 383 1.23 -6.66 -14.38
N MET A 384 0.99 -5.37 -14.64
CA MET A 384 0.00 -4.58 -13.91
C MET A 384 -1.40 -4.88 -14.46
N LYS A 385 -2.37 -5.11 -13.58
CA LYS A 385 -3.75 -5.42 -13.93
C LYS A 385 -4.73 -4.65 -13.04
N PRO A 386 -5.65 -3.86 -13.62
CA PRO A 386 -6.78 -3.30 -12.89
C PRO A 386 -7.61 -4.43 -12.26
N THR A 387 -7.79 -4.35 -10.96
CA THR A 387 -8.41 -5.39 -10.16
C THR A 387 -9.51 -4.77 -9.31
N LEU A 388 -10.72 -5.33 -9.41
CA LEU A 388 -11.83 -4.96 -8.55
C LEU A 388 -11.60 -5.51 -7.15
N LEU A 389 -11.54 -4.63 -6.16
CA LEU A 389 -11.43 -4.93 -4.74
C LEU A 389 -12.78 -4.77 -4.08
N ASN A 390 -13.12 -5.71 -3.20
CA ASN A 390 -14.39 -5.69 -2.47
C ASN A 390 -14.14 -5.71 -0.97
N ASN A 391 -14.26 -4.55 -0.34
CA ASN A 391 -14.27 -4.45 1.12
C ASN A 391 -15.70 -4.67 1.62
N ILE A 392 -15.86 -5.49 2.65
CA ILE A 392 -17.18 -5.82 3.20
C ILE A 392 -17.34 -5.17 4.57
N PHE A 393 -18.40 -4.40 4.75
CA PHE A 393 -18.67 -3.64 5.96
C PHE A 393 -19.96 -4.10 6.65
N SER A 394 -19.96 -4.05 7.98
CA SER A 394 -21.16 -4.19 8.79
C SER A 394 -21.05 -3.34 10.05
N SER A 395 -22.12 -2.66 10.45
CA SER A 395 -22.08 -1.71 11.58
C SER A 395 -23.22 -1.89 12.57
N LEU A 396 -22.88 -1.66 13.85
CA LEU A 396 -23.84 -1.48 14.94
C LEU A 396 -23.79 -0.01 15.39
N GLU A 397 -24.92 0.68 15.35
CA GLU A 397 -25.01 2.11 15.64
C GLU A 397 -24.90 2.39 17.15
N GLY A 398 -24.08 3.38 17.50
CA GLY A 398 -23.94 3.86 18.86
C GLY A 398 -25.17 4.63 19.34
N ARG A 399 -25.55 4.50 20.60
CA ARG A 399 -26.72 5.22 21.14
C ARG A 399 -26.47 6.66 21.58
N ILE A 400 -25.22 7.02 21.87
CA ILE A 400 -24.87 8.35 22.42
C ILE A 400 -24.01 9.11 21.41
N GLU A 401 -23.01 8.45 20.83
CA GLU A 401 -22.06 9.00 19.87
C GLU A 401 -22.07 8.16 18.58
N PRO A 402 -23.18 8.15 17.81
CA PRO A 402 -23.32 7.31 16.61
C PRO A 402 -22.32 7.68 15.49
N ASP A 403 -21.82 8.91 15.50
CA ASP A 403 -20.83 9.46 14.57
C ASP A 403 -19.38 9.06 14.91
N GLN A 404 -19.14 8.49 16.09
CA GLN A 404 -17.82 8.00 16.49
C GLN A 404 -17.74 6.49 16.29
N TYR A 405 -16.74 6.05 15.50
CA TYR A 405 -16.58 4.65 15.13
C TYR A 405 -15.41 3.98 15.86
N ILE A 406 -15.64 2.75 16.33
CA ILE A 406 -14.60 1.79 16.68
C ILE A 406 -14.53 0.78 15.54
N ILE A 407 -13.42 0.79 14.79
CA ILE A 407 -13.24 -0.03 13.60
C ILE A 407 -12.50 -1.32 13.97
N MET A 408 -13.07 -2.45 13.61
CA MET A 408 -12.48 -3.79 13.73
C MET A 408 -12.32 -4.36 12.33
N GLY A 409 -11.07 -4.43 11.85
CA GLY A 409 -10.75 -4.86 10.50
C GLY A 409 -9.97 -6.17 10.45
N ALA A 410 -10.19 -7.00 9.44
CA ALA A 410 -9.34 -8.16 9.13
C ALA A 410 -9.10 -8.29 7.62
N GLN A 411 -7.87 -8.64 7.25
CA GLN A 411 -7.50 -9.00 5.88
C GLN A 411 -8.17 -10.32 5.48
N ARG A 412 -8.72 -10.36 4.25
CA ARG A 412 -9.36 -11.55 3.67
C ARG A 412 -8.53 -12.21 2.57
N ASP A 413 -7.82 -11.44 1.75
CA ASP A 413 -7.03 -12.01 0.65
C ASP A 413 -5.76 -12.70 1.16
N ALA A 414 -5.30 -13.70 0.41
CA ALA A 414 -4.05 -14.37 0.70
C ALA A 414 -3.39 -14.95 -0.56
N TRP A 415 -2.06 -14.85 -0.66
CA TRP A 415 -1.23 -15.71 -1.49
C TRP A 415 -1.26 -17.14 -0.92
N GLY A 416 -1.87 -18.06 -1.66
CA GLY A 416 -2.07 -19.43 -1.19
C GLY A 416 -3.25 -19.56 -0.23
N PRO A 417 -3.35 -20.67 0.53
CA PRO A 417 -4.52 -20.95 1.36
C PRO A 417 -4.72 -20.00 2.54
N GLY A 418 -3.73 -19.22 2.97
CA GLY A 418 -3.97 -18.13 3.92
C GLY A 418 -4.53 -18.49 5.29
N ALA A 419 -4.40 -19.74 5.79
CA ALA A 419 -5.02 -20.16 7.06
C ALA A 419 -4.67 -19.25 8.24
N VAL A 420 -3.39 -18.89 8.37
CA VAL A 420 -2.91 -17.97 9.40
C VAL A 420 -3.01 -16.51 8.94
N LYS A 421 -2.58 -16.21 7.71
CA LYS A 421 -2.50 -14.85 7.16
C LYS A 421 -3.85 -14.13 7.10
N SER A 422 -4.90 -14.84 6.70
CA SER A 422 -6.26 -14.30 6.51
C SER A 422 -7.32 -15.05 7.33
N GLY A 423 -7.23 -16.38 7.39
CA GLY A 423 -8.26 -17.24 7.99
C GLY A 423 -8.52 -16.96 9.47
N VAL A 424 -7.47 -16.91 10.30
CA VAL A 424 -7.59 -16.61 11.74
C VAL A 424 -8.20 -15.23 11.97
N GLY A 425 -7.70 -14.20 11.26
CA GLY A 425 -8.21 -12.83 11.39
C GLY A 425 -9.68 -12.73 11.00
N THR A 426 -10.05 -13.32 9.87
CA THR A 426 -11.43 -13.38 9.39
C THR A 426 -12.34 -14.13 10.36
N ALA A 427 -11.89 -15.26 10.92
CA ALA A 427 -12.65 -16.02 11.91
C ALA A 427 -12.91 -15.23 13.19
N VAL A 428 -11.89 -14.56 13.73
CA VAL A 428 -12.03 -13.69 14.90
C VAL A 428 -12.96 -12.51 14.61
N LEU A 429 -12.83 -11.87 13.45
CA LEU A 429 -13.70 -10.77 13.04
C LEU A 429 -15.17 -11.19 13.03
N LEU A 430 -15.49 -12.30 12.35
CA LEU A 430 -16.86 -12.80 12.23
C LEU A 430 -17.44 -13.23 13.58
N GLU A 431 -16.63 -13.84 14.43
CA GLU A 431 -17.05 -14.28 15.75
C GLU A 431 -17.27 -13.09 16.70
N LEU A 432 -16.44 -12.05 16.63
CA LEU A 432 -16.67 -10.78 17.33
C LEU A 432 -17.95 -10.10 16.84
N ALA A 433 -18.14 -10.00 15.53
CA ALA A 433 -19.34 -9.44 14.91
C ALA A 433 -20.62 -10.16 15.41
N ARG A 434 -20.60 -11.50 15.39
CA ARG A 434 -21.68 -12.34 15.92
C ARG A 434 -21.94 -12.07 17.40
N THR A 435 -20.87 -12.04 18.21
CA THR A 435 -20.93 -11.82 19.66
C THR A 435 -21.56 -10.47 19.98
N PHE A 436 -21.08 -9.39 19.36
CA PHE A 436 -21.63 -8.05 19.59
C PHE A 436 -23.08 -7.92 19.12
N SER A 437 -23.45 -8.52 17.98
CA SER A 437 -24.85 -8.57 17.53
C SER A 437 -25.75 -9.26 18.57
N HIS A 438 -25.33 -10.40 19.13
CA HIS A 438 -26.09 -11.05 20.20
C HIS A 438 -26.15 -10.22 21.47
N MET A 439 -25.05 -9.60 21.88
CA MET A 439 -25.06 -8.72 23.05
C MET A 439 -26.08 -7.59 22.87
N VAL A 440 -26.10 -6.94 21.69
CA VAL A 440 -27.04 -5.85 21.40
C VAL A 440 -28.49 -6.31 21.45
N LYS A 441 -28.79 -7.47 20.84
CA LYS A 441 -30.12 -8.11 20.91
C LYS A 441 -30.54 -8.49 22.34
N ASN A 442 -29.60 -8.56 23.29
CA ASN A 442 -29.84 -8.92 24.69
C ASN A 442 -29.60 -7.75 25.66
N GLY A 443 -29.72 -6.51 25.19
CA GLY A 443 -29.77 -5.32 26.05
C GLY A 443 -28.45 -4.55 26.20
N PHE A 444 -27.38 -4.97 25.52
CA PHE A 444 -26.19 -4.13 25.38
C PHE A 444 -26.47 -2.99 24.40
N PHE A 445 -26.07 -1.77 24.75
CA PHE A 445 -26.10 -0.64 23.82
C PHE A 445 -24.72 -0.02 23.74
N PRO A 446 -24.03 -0.11 22.59
CA PRO A 446 -22.71 0.50 22.47
C PRO A 446 -22.86 2.03 22.51
N ARG A 447 -21.96 2.70 23.22
CA ARG A 447 -21.94 4.17 23.29
C ARG A 447 -21.63 4.77 21.92
N ARG A 448 -20.61 4.19 21.27
CA ARG A 448 -20.06 4.55 19.95
C ARG A 448 -20.41 3.47 18.95
N SER A 449 -20.49 3.82 17.67
CA SER A 449 -20.74 2.86 16.61
C SER A 449 -19.59 1.87 16.48
N LEU A 450 -19.91 0.60 16.27
CA LEU A 450 -18.93 -0.46 15.99
C LEU A 450 -18.97 -0.76 14.50
N LEU A 451 -17.82 -0.73 13.83
CA LEU A 451 -17.70 -1.01 12.40
C LEU A 451 -16.80 -2.23 12.18
N PHE A 452 -17.36 -3.30 11.63
CA PHE A 452 -16.66 -4.52 11.28
C PHE A 452 -16.31 -4.49 9.79
N VAL A 453 -15.05 -4.76 9.45
CA VAL A 453 -14.57 -4.64 8.07
C VAL A 453 -13.72 -5.84 7.64
N SER A 454 -14.07 -6.45 6.52
CA SER A 454 -13.25 -7.43 5.82
C SER A 454 -12.56 -6.76 4.64
N TRP A 455 -11.24 -6.55 4.76
CA TRP A 455 -10.42 -5.86 3.79
C TRP A 455 -9.93 -6.79 2.67
N ASP A 456 -9.88 -6.26 1.44
CA ASP A 456 -9.24 -6.89 0.29
C ASP A 456 -7.85 -6.28 0.02
N ALA A 457 -7.03 -6.96 -0.79
CA ALA A 457 -5.69 -6.50 -1.18
C ALA A 457 -4.75 -6.10 -0.03
N GLY A 458 -4.85 -6.78 1.11
CA GLY A 458 -3.90 -6.68 2.22
C GLY A 458 -2.50 -7.12 1.84
N ASP A 459 -2.39 -8.18 1.04
CA ASP A 459 -1.11 -8.74 0.61
C ASP A 459 -0.32 -7.77 -0.27
N PHE A 460 -1.02 -6.90 -0.99
CA PHE A 460 -0.45 -5.89 -1.86
C PHE A 460 -0.06 -4.59 -1.13
N GLY A 461 0.10 -4.62 0.20
CA GLY A 461 0.42 -3.44 0.99
C GLY A 461 -0.84 -2.72 1.51
N ASN A 462 -1.80 -3.47 2.05
CA ASN A 462 -3.02 -2.94 2.64
C ASN A 462 -3.82 -2.02 1.70
N VAL A 463 -3.88 -2.34 0.41
CA VAL A 463 -4.50 -1.48 -0.61
C VAL A 463 -5.95 -1.20 -0.24
N GLY A 464 -6.78 -2.23 -0.02
CA GLY A 464 -8.21 -2.01 0.24
C GLY A 464 -8.49 -1.16 1.49
N ALA A 465 -7.69 -1.30 2.55
CA ALA A 465 -7.84 -0.47 3.76
C ALA A 465 -7.34 0.96 3.55
N THR A 466 -6.24 1.14 2.83
CA THR A 466 -5.64 2.45 2.59
C THR A 466 -6.51 3.29 1.66
N GLU A 467 -7.00 2.72 0.56
CA GLU A 467 -7.90 3.42 -0.37
C GLU A 467 -9.15 3.93 0.36
N TRP A 468 -9.73 3.12 1.24
CA TRP A 468 -10.89 3.53 2.04
C TRP A 468 -10.56 4.71 2.98
N LEU A 469 -9.39 4.70 3.61
CA LEU A 469 -8.94 5.82 4.46
C LEU A 469 -8.68 7.09 3.65
N GLU A 470 -8.14 6.97 2.44
CA GLU A 470 -7.91 8.11 1.55
C GLU A 470 -9.22 8.77 1.09
N VAL A 471 -10.29 7.98 0.85
CA VAL A 471 -11.62 8.53 0.53
C VAL A 471 -12.12 9.36 1.70
N GLY A 472 -12.03 8.82 2.92
CA GLY A 472 -12.46 9.54 4.13
C GLY A 472 -11.68 10.82 4.38
N CYS A 473 -10.36 10.80 4.13
CA CYS A 473 -9.50 11.97 4.32
C CYS A 473 -9.82 13.09 3.31
N LEU A 474 -10.01 12.74 2.03
CA LEU A 474 -10.37 13.72 1.00
C LEU A 474 -11.74 14.35 1.27
N LEU A 475 -12.75 13.55 1.61
CA LEU A 475 -14.09 14.07 1.87
C LEU A 475 -14.10 15.06 3.05
N ASN A 476 -13.35 14.78 4.10
CA ASN A 476 -13.21 15.71 5.24
C ASN A 476 -12.44 16.99 4.86
N SER A 477 -11.48 16.91 3.94
CA SER A 477 -10.69 18.06 3.49
C SER A 477 -11.46 18.99 2.55
N PHE A 478 -12.49 18.49 1.85
CA PHE A 478 -13.38 19.30 1.02
C PHE A 478 -14.58 19.90 1.80
N LEU A 479 -14.88 19.37 2.98
CA LEU A 479 -15.99 19.83 3.84
C LEU A 479 -15.55 20.83 4.92
N GLN A 480 -14.24 21.06 5.09
CA GLN A 480 -13.66 22.17 5.85
C GLN A 480 -13.29 23.32 4.92
#